data_AF-A0A328P948-F1
#
_entry.id   AF-A0A328P948-F1
#
_cell.length_a   1.000
_cell.length_b   1.000
_cell.length_c   1.000
_cell.angle_alpha   90.00
_cell.angle_beta   90.00
_cell.angle_gamma   90.00
#
_symmetry.space_group_name_H-M   'P 1'
#
loop_
_entity.id
_entity.type
_entity.pdbx_description
1 polymer ?
#
loop_
_entity_poly.entity_id
_entity_poly.type
_entity_poly.pdbx_seq_one_letter_code
_entity_poly.pdbx_strand_id
1 'polypeptide(L)'
;MFVLGVGAAAYVAGQASAAQADANWHQSKQMVLVVTPDWNADHGVLRTYERKDNTWQAVGTAQDVTVGRSGAAWGLGLNGPQTEGPQKHEGDGRAAAGVFRIGPVFGYADHADTRMPYQAMQMSDWCVDVDGSPYYNQIVDANKVGEKAVAGSSEPMRRDLHLDGDQRYKLGFVIEQNAQGKAGNGSCIFAHLWKSPTDATAGCTAMPESAMRGLLAWLKPEDQPVFVLLPQDAYRRLAATWHLPVWGKQP
;
A
#
# COMPACT_ATOMS: atom_id res chain seq x y z
N MET A 1 28.89 48.58 33.68
CA MET A 1 28.81 47.38 34.55
C MET A 1 27.35 46.91 34.51
N PHE A 2 27.04 45.98 33.62
CA PHE A 2 25.70 45.42 33.45
C PHE A 2 25.67 44.05 34.13
N VAL A 3 24.77 43.87 35.09
CA VAL A 3 24.51 42.55 35.72
C VAL A 3 23.00 42.37 35.91
N LEU A 4 22.47 41.44 35.11
CA LEU A 4 21.47 40.40 35.37
C LEU A 4 20.07 40.77 35.93
N GLY A 5 19.07 40.56 35.08
CA GLY A 5 17.73 40.11 35.48
C GLY A 5 17.47 38.72 34.89
N VAL A 6 17.30 37.72 35.76
CA VAL A 6 16.97 36.33 35.40
C VAL A 6 15.46 36.19 35.28
N GLY A 7 14.96 35.82 34.11
CA GLY A 7 13.58 35.40 33.90
C GLY A 7 13.54 33.94 33.46
N ALA A 8 13.16 33.05 34.37
CA ALA A 8 12.92 31.65 34.05
C ALA A 8 11.51 31.49 33.46
N ALA A 9 11.42 31.24 32.15
CA ALA A 9 10.19 30.82 31.50
C ALA A 9 10.19 29.29 31.39
N ALA A 10 9.35 28.63 32.19
CA ALA A 10 9.08 27.20 32.07
C ALA A 10 8.24 26.97 30.80
N TYR A 11 8.85 26.36 29.79
CA TYR A 11 8.12 25.85 28.63
C TYR A 11 7.48 24.51 29.01
N VAL A 12 6.16 24.50 29.19
CA VAL A 12 5.38 23.26 29.22
C VAL A 12 5.29 22.77 27.77
N ALA A 13 6.15 21.82 27.42
CA ALA A 13 6.05 21.12 26.14
C ALA A 13 4.79 20.23 26.15
N GLY A 14 3.74 20.70 25.49
CA GLY A 14 2.59 19.87 25.14
C GLY A 14 3.02 18.82 24.12
N GLN A 15 3.44 17.63 24.59
CA GLN A 15 3.59 16.46 23.73
C GLN A 15 2.28 15.67 23.73
N ALA A 16 1.36 16.09 22.86
CA ALA A 16 0.22 15.28 22.46
C ALA A 16 -0.22 15.69 21.05
N SER A 17 0.56 15.34 20.02
CA SER A 17 0.09 15.37 18.63
C SER A 17 1.12 14.74 17.69
N ALA A 18 0.89 13.50 17.27
CA ALA A 18 1.37 12.90 16.01
C ALA A 18 1.04 11.39 15.92
N ALA A 19 1.01 10.67 17.05
CA ALA A 19 0.85 9.21 17.07
C ALA A 19 -0.62 8.70 16.96
N GLN A 20 -1.59 9.61 16.96
CA GLN A 20 -3.03 9.29 17.01
C GLN A 20 -3.84 9.88 15.85
N ALA A 21 -3.19 10.36 14.80
CA ALA A 21 -3.88 10.82 13.59
C ALA A 21 -4.23 9.59 12.72
N ASP A 22 -5.43 9.05 12.99
CA ASP A 22 -6.29 8.24 12.12
C ASP A 22 -5.92 6.79 11.76
N ALA A 23 -5.80 5.98 12.83
CA ALA A 23 -6.15 4.55 12.81
C ALA A 23 -7.64 4.29 12.46
N ASN A 24 -8.47 5.34 12.37
CA ASN A 24 -9.89 5.22 12.07
C ASN A 24 -10.16 5.25 10.56
N TRP A 25 -9.76 4.18 9.87
CA TRP A 25 -10.07 3.97 8.46
C TRP A 25 -11.58 3.92 8.17
N HIS A 26 -12.44 3.83 9.20
CA HIS A 26 -13.89 3.94 9.05
C HIS A 26 -14.37 5.34 8.64
N GLN A 27 -13.50 6.34 8.49
CA GLN A 27 -13.86 7.62 7.85
C GLN A 27 -13.61 7.62 6.33
N SER A 28 -12.94 6.60 5.80
CA SER A 28 -12.65 6.49 4.38
C SER A 28 -13.94 6.50 3.55
N LYS A 29 -13.88 7.23 2.43
CA LYS A 29 -14.97 7.33 1.45
C LYS A 29 -14.69 6.54 0.18
N GLN A 30 -13.49 6.01 0.00
CA GLN A 30 -13.10 5.19 -1.15
C GLN A 30 -12.40 3.91 -0.70
N MET A 31 -12.83 2.76 -1.22
CA MET A 31 -12.21 1.48 -0.93
C MET A 31 -11.90 0.73 -2.23
N VAL A 32 -10.67 0.27 -2.35
CA VAL A 32 -10.26 -0.79 -3.28
C VAL A 32 -10.27 -2.10 -2.49
N LEU A 33 -11.20 -3.00 -2.80
CA LEU A 33 -11.35 -4.28 -2.12
C LEU A 33 -10.93 -5.43 -3.05
N VAL A 34 -9.91 -6.16 -2.65
CA VAL A 34 -9.47 -7.43 -3.26
C VAL A 34 -9.91 -8.57 -2.36
N VAL A 35 -10.53 -9.60 -2.94
CA VAL A 35 -10.79 -10.85 -2.23
C VAL A 35 -10.26 -12.02 -3.02
N THR A 36 -9.51 -12.86 -2.32
CA THR A 36 -8.98 -14.13 -2.84
C THR A 36 -9.88 -15.29 -2.39
N PRO A 37 -9.94 -16.40 -3.14
CA PRO A 37 -10.68 -17.59 -2.74
C PRO A 37 -10.30 -18.08 -1.33
N ASP A 38 -9.00 -18.14 -1.04
CA ASP A 38 -8.47 -18.55 0.25
C ASP A 38 -7.10 -17.89 0.52
N TRP A 39 -6.41 -18.35 1.57
CA TRP A 39 -5.11 -17.84 2.01
C TRP A 39 -3.94 -18.18 1.08
N ASN A 40 -4.07 -19.16 0.20
CA ASN A 40 -3.01 -19.68 -0.66
C ASN A 40 -3.25 -19.39 -2.15
N ALA A 41 -4.43 -18.92 -2.52
CA ALA A 41 -4.74 -18.49 -3.88
C ALA A 41 -3.94 -17.25 -4.29
N ASP A 42 -3.31 -17.33 -5.45
CA ASP A 42 -2.50 -16.29 -6.08
C ASP A 42 -3.30 -15.39 -7.05
N HIS A 43 -4.61 -15.62 -7.16
CA HIS A 43 -5.55 -14.81 -7.91
C HIS A 43 -6.67 -14.31 -7.01
N GLY A 44 -7.22 -13.15 -7.35
CA GLY A 44 -8.36 -12.56 -6.65
C GLY A 44 -9.18 -11.67 -7.57
N VAL A 45 -10.23 -11.10 -6.99
CA VAL A 45 -11.09 -10.14 -7.69
C VAL A 45 -11.07 -8.81 -6.95
N LEU A 46 -10.67 -7.76 -7.67
CA LEU A 46 -10.68 -6.38 -7.24
C LEU A 46 -12.04 -5.74 -7.56
N ARG A 47 -12.57 -4.99 -6.58
CA ARG A 47 -13.76 -4.15 -6.70
C ARG A 47 -13.53 -2.80 -6.06
N THR A 48 -14.21 -1.79 -6.57
CA THR A 48 -14.12 -0.42 -6.06
C THR A 48 -15.44 0.05 -5.47
N TYR A 49 -15.36 0.79 -4.36
CA TYR A 49 -16.53 1.29 -3.65
C TYR A 49 -16.35 2.75 -3.22
N GLU A 50 -17.43 3.50 -3.32
CA GLU A 50 -17.57 4.83 -2.71
C GLU A 50 -18.53 4.75 -1.51
N ARG A 51 -18.26 5.51 -0.46
CA ARG A 51 -19.18 5.64 0.68
C ARG A 51 -20.03 6.89 0.53
N LYS A 52 -21.35 6.70 0.46
CA LYS A 52 -22.36 7.77 0.48
C LYS A 52 -23.36 7.46 1.57
N ASP A 53 -23.66 8.45 2.42
CA ASP A 53 -24.58 8.30 3.56
C ASP A 53 -24.29 7.06 4.41
N ASN A 54 -23.01 6.87 4.75
CA ASN A 54 -22.48 5.72 5.50
C ASN A 54 -22.68 4.34 4.86
N THR A 55 -23.09 4.29 3.59
CA THR A 55 -23.29 3.04 2.85
C THR A 55 -22.30 2.93 1.71
N TRP A 56 -21.67 1.77 1.57
CA TRP A 56 -20.80 1.47 0.43
C TRP A 56 -21.63 1.22 -0.83
N GLN A 57 -21.28 1.91 -1.91
CA GLN A 57 -21.83 1.75 -3.24
C GLN A 57 -20.72 1.28 -4.18
N ALA A 58 -20.97 0.20 -4.91
CA ALA A 58 -20.01 -0.28 -5.91
C ALA A 58 -19.88 0.74 -7.05
N VAL A 59 -18.66 0.96 -7.49
CA VAL A 59 -18.31 1.80 -8.64
C VAL A 59 -17.49 0.97 -9.60
N GLY A 60 -17.73 1.12 -10.90
CA GLY A 60 -16.99 0.40 -11.93
C GLY A 60 -17.25 -1.12 -11.95
N THR A 61 -16.52 -1.80 -12.83
CA THR A 61 -16.59 -3.25 -13.01
C THR A 61 -15.52 -3.96 -12.20
N ALA A 62 -15.78 -5.20 -11.78
CA ALA A 62 -14.76 -6.04 -11.16
C ALA A 62 -13.59 -6.28 -12.13
N GLN A 63 -12.40 -6.41 -11.57
CA GLN A 63 -11.17 -6.69 -12.30
C GLN A 63 -10.50 -7.91 -11.67
N ASP A 64 -10.06 -8.84 -12.51
CA ASP A 64 -9.17 -9.91 -12.05
C ASP A 64 -7.81 -9.31 -11.69
N VAL A 65 -7.20 -9.85 -10.64
CA VAL A 65 -5.86 -9.46 -10.18
C VAL A 65 -5.05 -10.70 -9.81
N THR A 66 -3.74 -10.62 -9.97
CA THR A 66 -2.81 -11.57 -9.37
C THR A 66 -2.24 -10.99 -8.07
N VAL A 67 -1.95 -11.86 -7.11
CA VAL A 67 -1.39 -11.51 -5.81
C VAL A 67 -0.10 -12.31 -5.58
N GLY A 68 0.39 -12.38 -4.33
CA GLY A 68 1.58 -13.16 -4.01
C GLY A 68 1.45 -14.62 -4.45
N ARG A 69 2.52 -15.18 -5.02
CA ARG A 69 2.62 -16.59 -5.47
C ARG A 69 2.31 -17.63 -4.39
N SER A 70 2.36 -17.24 -3.13
CA SER A 70 2.01 -18.09 -1.99
C SER A 70 0.69 -17.66 -1.32
N GLY A 71 -0.09 -16.79 -1.97
CA GLY A 71 -1.36 -16.26 -1.52
C GLY A 71 -1.22 -15.00 -0.67
N ALA A 72 -1.91 -14.96 0.47
CA ALA A 72 -1.99 -13.81 1.35
C ALA A 72 -1.55 -14.14 2.79
N ALA A 73 -1.18 -13.11 3.56
CA ALA A 73 -0.87 -13.19 4.98
C ALA A 73 -1.24 -11.88 5.68
N TRP A 74 -1.64 -11.95 6.95
CA TRP A 74 -1.96 -10.78 7.74
C TRP A 74 -0.79 -9.81 7.82
N GLY A 75 -1.01 -8.60 7.34
CA GLY A 75 -0.05 -7.50 7.36
C GLY A 75 -0.18 -6.59 8.58
N LEU A 76 0.69 -5.58 8.61
CA LEU A 76 0.69 -4.48 9.56
C LEU A 76 0.06 -3.25 8.89
N GLY A 77 -1.24 -3.07 9.10
CA GLY A 77 -2.04 -1.98 8.52
C GLY A 77 -2.83 -1.19 9.57
N LEU A 78 -3.96 -0.63 9.13
CA LEU A 78 -4.89 0.18 9.93
C LEU A 78 -5.83 -0.67 10.80
N ASN A 79 -5.97 -1.95 10.50
CA ASN A 79 -6.78 -2.87 11.29
C ASN A 79 -6.03 -3.35 12.54
N GLY A 80 -6.79 -3.75 13.57
CA GLY A 80 -6.24 -4.46 14.72
C GLY A 80 -5.63 -5.81 14.33
N PRO A 81 -4.71 -6.35 15.16
CA PRO A 81 -4.03 -7.60 14.89
C PRO A 81 -5.01 -8.76 14.71
N GLN A 82 -4.65 -9.71 13.85
CA GLN A 82 -5.43 -10.90 13.54
C GLN A 82 -4.56 -12.14 13.76
N THR A 83 -5.09 -13.14 14.46
CA THR A 83 -4.33 -14.35 14.84
C THR A 83 -4.65 -15.56 13.97
N GLU A 84 -5.82 -15.57 13.33
CA GLU A 84 -6.28 -16.69 12.51
C GLU A 84 -5.87 -16.51 11.05
N GLY A 85 -4.75 -17.14 10.68
CA GLY A 85 -4.20 -17.17 9.31
C GLY A 85 -2.68 -16.94 9.29
N PRO A 86 -2.05 -17.08 8.11
CA PRO A 86 -0.63 -16.77 7.92
C PRO A 86 -0.31 -15.33 8.34
N GLN A 87 0.87 -15.13 8.90
CA GLN A 87 1.36 -13.81 9.33
C GLN A 87 2.47 -13.36 8.37
N LYS A 88 2.39 -12.12 7.90
CA LYS A 88 3.29 -11.61 6.87
C LYS A 88 4.71 -11.45 7.43
N HIS A 89 5.70 -11.85 6.65
CA HIS A 89 7.10 -11.55 6.91
C HIS A 89 7.89 -11.35 5.60
N GLU A 90 9.12 -10.85 5.71
CA GLU A 90 9.98 -10.64 4.55
C GLU A 90 10.23 -11.94 3.79
N GLY A 91 10.17 -11.88 2.45
CA GLY A 91 10.41 -13.04 1.58
C GLY A 91 9.35 -14.15 1.58
N ASP A 92 8.20 -13.98 2.25
CA ASP A 92 7.15 -15.01 2.36
C ASP A 92 6.41 -15.32 1.05
N GLY A 93 6.56 -14.48 0.01
CA GLY A 93 5.87 -14.65 -1.26
C GLY A 93 4.37 -14.37 -1.19
N ARG A 94 3.88 -13.73 -0.11
CA ARG A 94 2.46 -13.51 0.17
C ARG A 94 2.08 -12.04 0.11
N ALA A 95 0.89 -11.75 -0.41
CA ALA A 95 0.32 -10.41 -0.35
C ALA A 95 -0.17 -10.05 1.05
N ALA A 96 -0.12 -8.75 1.37
CA ALA A 96 -0.59 -8.26 2.67
C ALA A 96 -2.13 -8.28 2.72
N ALA A 97 -2.70 -9.09 3.60
CA ALA A 97 -4.11 -9.07 3.97
C ALA A 97 -4.34 -8.09 5.13
N GLY A 98 -5.45 -7.35 5.08
CA GLY A 98 -5.74 -6.28 6.03
C GLY A 98 -6.32 -5.04 5.36
N VAL A 99 -6.31 -3.93 6.10
CA VAL A 99 -6.71 -2.60 5.63
C VAL A 99 -5.48 -1.69 5.64
N PHE A 100 -5.20 -1.06 4.52
CA PHE A 100 -4.02 -0.22 4.32
C PHE A 100 -4.43 1.12 3.72
N ARG A 101 -3.67 2.19 4.02
CA ARG A 101 -3.76 3.41 3.23
C ARG A 101 -3.21 3.14 1.82
N ILE A 102 -3.78 3.84 0.84
CA ILE A 102 -3.17 3.98 -0.48
C ILE A 102 -2.24 5.18 -0.40
N GLY A 103 -0.94 4.92 -0.45
CA GLY A 103 0.11 5.93 -0.44
C GLY A 103 0.30 6.59 -1.81
N PRO A 104 1.47 7.22 -2.05
CA PRO A 104 1.75 7.87 -3.33
C PRO A 104 1.62 6.92 -4.52
N VAL A 105 1.14 7.48 -5.62
CA VAL A 105 1.18 6.88 -6.94
C VAL A 105 2.59 7.07 -7.49
N PHE A 106 3.08 6.08 -8.22
CA PHE A 106 4.36 6.16 -8.90
C PHE A 106 4.22 5.74 -10.36
N GLY A 107 5.17 6.15 -11.20
CA GLY A 107 5.27 5.63 -12.55
C GLY A 107 6.47 6.21 -13.31
N TYR A 108 6.64 5.79 -14.55
CA TYR A 108 7.83 6.15 -15.34
C TYR A 108 7.70 7.49 -16.07
N ALA A 109 6.48 7.98 -16.24
CA ALA A 109 6.21 9.25 -16.92
C ALA A 109 6.40 10.44 -15.96
N ASP A 110 6.59 11.64 -16.50
CA ASP A 110 6.69 12.86 -15.68
C ASP A 110 5.37 13.20 -14.97
N HIS A 111 4.25 12.73 -15.51
CA HIS A 111 2.90 12.92 -14.97
C HIS A 111 2.01 11.71 -15.25
N ALA A 112 0.99 11.54 -14.42
CA ALA A 112 -0.09 10.58 -14.61
C ALA A 112 -1.45 11.27 -14.39
N ASP A 113 -2.49 10.71 -15.00
CA ASP A 113 -3.88 11.13 -14.75
C ASP A 113 -4.32 10.60 -13.37
N THR A 114 -4.02 11.37 -12.32
CA THR A 114 -4.39 11.06 -10.94
C THR A 114 -4.48 12.33 -10.10
N ARG A 115 -5.32 12.28 -9.07
CA ARG A 115 -5.39 13.32 -8.03
C ARG A 115 -4.55 12.97 -6.79
N MET A 116 -4.16 11.70 -6.67
CA MET A 116 -3.27 11.25 -5.59
C MET A 116 -1.88 11.88 -5.78
N PRO A 117 -1.09 12.04 -4.70
CA PRO A 117 0.31 12.42 -4.82
C PRO A 117 1.04 11.49 -5.78
N TYR A 118 1.75 12.07 -6.75
CA TYR A 118 2.45 11.32 -7.79
C TYR A 118 3.96 11.54 -7.71
N GLN A 119 4.72 10.46 -7.80
CA GLN A 119 6.18 10.48 -7.91
C GLN A 119 6.61 9.88 -9.25
N ALA A 120 7.24 10.71 -10.09
CA ALA A 120 7.88 10.26 -11.33
C ALA A 120 9.19 9.56 -11.00
N MET A 121 9.25 8.25 -11.24
CA MET A 121 10.37 7.40 -10.86
C MET A 121 11.61 7.67 -11.73
N GLN A 122 12.73 7.87 -11.07
CA GLN A 122 14.05 8.06 -11.66
C GLN A 122 14.84 6.75 -11.64
N MET A 123 15.91 6.69 -12.44
CA MET A 123 16.80 5.52 -12.45
C MET A 123 17.41 5.23 -11.07
N SER A 124 17.61 6.26 -10.26
CA SER A 124 18.17 6.16 -8.91
C SER A 124 17.13 5.87 -7.82
N ASP A 125 15.84 5.73 -8.16
CA ASP A 125 14.82 5.42 -7.16
C ASP A 125 14.77 3.92 -6.88
N TRP A 126 14.89 3.56 -5.60
CA TRP A 126 14.82 2.19 -5.10
C TRP A 126 13.84 2.11 -3.94
N CYS A 127 13.06 1.04 -3.87
CA CYS A 127 12.41 0.68 -2.63
C CYS A 127 13.34 -0.22 -1.81
N VAL A 128 13.69 0.19 -0.59
CA VAL A 128 14.68 -0.54 0.19
C VAL A 128 14.04 -1.70 0.95
N ASP A 129 14.35 -2.92 0.51
CA ASP A 129 13.93 -4.20 1.07
C ASP A 129 15.00 -4.87 1.95
N VAL A 130 16.09 -4.17 2.24
CA VAL A 130 17.20 -4.66 3.06
C VAL A 130 16.87 -4.52 4.54
N ASP A 131 16.78 -5.66 5.23
CA ASP A 131 16.51 -5.69 6.67
C ASP A 131 17.58 -4.94 7.48
N GLY A 132 17.13 -4.17 8.48
CA GLY A 132 18.00 -3.32 9.30
C GLY A 132 18.47 -2.01 8.65
N SER A 133 18.11 -1.74 7.38
CA SER A 133 18.36 -0.43 6.77
C SER A 133 17.53 0.67 7.45
N PRO A 134 18.07 1.88 7.66
CA PRO A 134 17.27 3.01 8.13
C PRO A 134 16.18 3.45 7.14
N TYR A 135 16.26 2.98 5.90
CA TYR A 135 15.28 3.25 4.84
C TYR A 135 14.39 2.04 4.53
N TYR A 136 14.43 0.98 5.35
CA TYR A 136 13.64 -0.22 5.12
C TYR A 136 12.15 0.09 4.89
N ASN A 137 11.59 -0.51 3.84
CA ASN A 137 10.24 -0.30 3.35
C ASN A 137 9.93 1.14 2.88
N GLN A 138 10.93 1.86 2.35
CA GLN A 138 10.75 3.20 1.78
C GLN A 138 11.32 3.29 0.37
N ILE A 139 10.64 4.04 -0.49
CA ILE A 139 11.20 4.47 -1.78
C ILE A 139 12.12 5.67 -1.53
N VAL A 140 13.37 5.54 -1.93
CA VAL A 140 14.40 6.57 -1.78
C VAL A 140 15.17 6.77 -3.08
N ASP A 141 15.67 7.99 -3.27
CA ASP A 141 16.56 8.35 -4.37
C ASP A 141 18.02 8.14 -3.92
N ALA A 142 18.71 7.18 -4.52
CA ALA A 142 20.10 6.83 -4.21
C ALA A 142 21.06 8.02 -4.39
N ASN A 143 20.76 8.98 -5.26
CA ASN A 143 21.58 10.19 -5.41
C ASN A 143 21.47 11.12 -4.19
N LYS A 144 20.40 11.01 -3.40
CA LYS A 144 20.16 11.82 -2.19
C LYS A 144 20.62 11.12 -0.93
N VAL A 145 20.34 9.82 -0.79
CA VAL A 145 20.68 9.04 0.41
C VAL A 145 22.04 8.35 0.32
N GLY A 146 22.65 8.33 -0.88
CA GLY A 146 23.91 7.69 -1.19
C GLY A 146 23.75 6.22 -1.59
N GLU A 147 24.57 5.76 -2.55
CA GLU A 147 24.54 4.39 -3.10
C GLU A 147 24.63 3.28 -2.03
N LYS A 148 25.37 3.53 -0.94
CA LYS A 148 25.49 2.57 0.16
C LYS A 148 24.16 2.32 0.90
N ALA A 149 23.25 3.29 0.90
CA ALA A 149 21.96 3.17 1.58
C ALA A 149 20.98 2.23 0.86
N VAL A 150 21.15 2.05 -0.45
CA VAL A 150 20.35 1.14 -1.30
C VAL A 150 21.10 -0.14 -1.67
N ALA A 151 22.37 -0.27 -1.23
CA ALA A 151 23.20 -1.42 -1.56
C ALA A 151 22.56 -2.73 -1.07
N GLY A 152 22.44 -3.69 -2.00
CA GLY A 152 21.81 -4.98 -1.72
C GLY A 152 20.28 -4.98 -1.85
N SER A 153 19.66 -3.82 -2.09
CA SER A 153 18.24 -3.78 -2.39
C SER A 153 17.95 -4.45 -3.73
N SER A 154 16.84 -5.20 -3.79
CA SER A 154 16.44 -5.92 -5.00
C SER A 154 15.32 -5.24 -5.79
N GLU A 155 14.86 -4.07 -5.33
CA GLU A 155 13.60 -3.46 -5.79
C GLU A 155 13.81 -2.07 -6.44
N PRO A 156 14.46 -2.00 -7.62
CA PRO A 156 14.60 -0.74 -8.34
C PRO A 156 13.24 -0.28 -8.86
N MET A 157 12.91 1.00 -8.69
CA MET A 157 11.61 1.50 -9.11
C MET A 157 11.50 1.67 -10.63
N ARG A 158 12.61 1.94 -11.33
CA ARG A 158 12.72 1.89 -12.80
C ARG A 158 13.14 0.52 -13.30
N ARG A 159 12.26 -0.47 -13.09
CA ARG A 159 12.49 -1.87 -13.48
C ARG A 159 12.75 -2.02 -14.98
N ASP A 160 12.23 -1.13 -15.81
CA ASP A 160 12.50 -1.11 -17.25
C ASP A 160 13.97 -0.85 -17.58
N LEU A 161 14.65 -0.06 -16.74
CA LEU A 161 16.06 0.28 -16.91
C LEU A 161 17.00 -0.73 -16.24
N HIS A 162 16.56 -1.35 -15.15
CA HIS A 162 17.39 -2.25 -14.34
C HIS A 162 17.15 -3.74 -14.58
N LEU A 163 15.99 -4.13 -15.13
CA LEU A 163 15.53 -5.52 -15.22
C LEU A 163 14.95 -5.82 -16.60
N ASP A 164 15.78 -5.76 -17.64
CA ASP A 164 15.49 -6.21 -19.00
C ASP A 164 14.16 -5.67 -19.59
N GLY A 165 13.85 -4.40 -19.35
CA GLY A 165 12.63 -3.77 -19.89
C GLY A 165 11.34 -4.12 -19.15
N ASP A 166 11.42 -4.67 -17.93
CA ASP A 166 10.26 -5.03 -17.10
C ASP A 166 9.33 -3.82 -16.83
N GLN A 167 8.10 -3.92 -17.34
CA GLN A 167 7.10 -2.87 -17.29
C GLN A 167 6.17 -2.92 -16.07
N ARG A 168 6.38 -3.85 -15.13
CA ARG A 168 5.46 -4.02 -13.99
C ARG A 168 5.28 -2.73 -13.19
N TYR A 169 6.33 -1.92 -13.01
CA TYR A 169 6.28 -0.66 -12.25
C TYR A 169 6.08 0.59 -13.09
N LYS A 170 5.72 0.43 -14.38
CA LYS A 170 5.42 1.55 -15.27
C LYS A 170 4.37 2.49 -14.68
N LEU A 171 3.42 1.94 -13.93
CA LEU A 171 2.40 2.67 -13.20
C LEU A 171 1.90 1.85 -12.01
N GLY A 172 1.77 2.46 -10.85
CA GLY A 172 1.30 1.80 -9.64
C GLY A 172 1.09 2.74 -8.47
N PHE A 173 0.76 2.19 -7.31
CA PHE A 173 0.66 2.93 -6.06
C PHE A 173 1.18 2.13 -4.87
N VAL A 174 1.62 2.85 -3.85
CA VAL A 174 2.07 2.25 -2.59
C VAL A 174 0.89 1.72 -1.80
N ILE A 175 0.96 0.46 -1.38
CA ILE A 175 0.08 -0.09 -0.35
C ILE A 175 0.87 0.07 0.95
N GLU A 176 0.37 0.88 1.90
CA GLU A 176 1.08 1.20 3.15
C GLU A 176 1.05 0.05 4.18
N GLN A 177 1.37 -1.16 3.71
CA GLN A 177 1.74 -2.29 4.54
C GLN A 177 3.05 -1.94 5.26
N ASN A 178 3.09 -2.16 6.59
CA ASN A 178 4.27 -1.96 7.40
C ASN A 178 4.84 -0.53 7.27
N ALA A 179 3.96 0.49 7.27
CA ALA A 179 4.32 1.89 7.03
C ALA A 179 5.39 2.47 7.98
N GLN A 180 5.54 1.88 9.17
CA GLN A 180 6.58 2.26 10.14
C GLN A 180 7.94 1.61 9.87
N GLY A 181 8.07 0.79 8.83
CA GLY A 181 9.31 0.11 8.46
C GLY A 181 9.80 -0.85 9.55
N LYS A 182 8.90 -1.62 10.18
CA LYS A 182 9.32 -2.62 11.17
C LYS A 182 10.05 -3.75 10.47
N ALA A 183 11.34 -3.88 10.77
CA ALA A 183 12.25 -4.92 10.28
C ALA A 183 11.58 -6.30 10.19
N GLY A 184 11.83 -7.02 9.09
CA GLY A 184 11.33 -8.37 8.84
C GLY A 184 9.83 -8.55 8.60
N ASN A 185 8.99 -7.50 8.64
CA ASN A 185 7.53 -7.62 8.49
C ASN A 185 7.03 -7.43 7.05
N GLY A 186 7.93 -7.61 6.08
CA GLY A 186 7.69 -7.41 4.65
C GLY A 186 7.85 -5.94 4.25
N SER A 187 8.32 -5.74 3.03
CA SER A 187 8.62 -4.44 2.45
C SER A 187 8.13 -4.32 1.00
N CYS A 188 8.13 -3.10 0.48
CA CYS A 188 7.93 -2.77 -0.93
C CYS A 188 6.67 -3.37 -1.56
N ILE A 189 5.56 -3.29 -0.82
CA ILE A 189 4.27 -3.83 -1.25
C ILE A 189 3.51 -2.76 -2.03
N PHE A 190 3.23 -3.07 -3.30
CA PHE A 190 2.59 -2.15 -4.23
C PHE A 190 1.37 -2.76 -4.88
N ALA A 191 0.51 -1.91 -5.44
CA ALA A 191 -0.35 -2.29 -6.54
C ALA A 191 0.30 -1.83 -7.85
N HIS A 192 0.45 -2.71 -8.83
CA HIS A 192 1.18 -2.40 -10.06
C HIS A 192 0.63 -3.14 -11.28
N LEU A 193 1.27 -3.00 -12.44
CA LEU A 193 0.85 -3.68 -13.67
C LEU A 193 1.28 -5.15 -13.62
N TRP A 194 0.39 -6.09 -13.95
CA TRP A 194 0.83 -7.47 -14.15
C TRP A 194 1.66 -7.60 -15.43
N LYS A 195 2.50 -8.63 -15.49
CA LYS A 195 3.17 -9.01 -16.73
C LYS A 195 2.20 -9.75 -17.66
N SER A 196 1.43 -10.65 -17.07
CA SER A 196 0.33 -11.38 -17.69
C SER A 196 -0.69 -11.75 -16.59
N PRO A 197 -1.93 -12.11 -16.95
CA PRO A 197 -2.93 -12.53 -15.97
C PRO A 197 -2.59 -13.85 -15.26
N THR A 198 -1.56 -14.59 -15.68
CA THR A 198 -1.12 -15.86 -15.06
C THR A 198 0.15 -15.73 -14.24
N ASP A 199 0.80 -14.56 -14.24
CA ASP A 199 2.02 -14.32 -13.47
C ASP A 199 1.68 -13.79 -12.08
N ALA A 200 1.93 -14.61 -11.06
CA ALA A 200 1.83 -14.20 -9.66
C ALA A 200 2.98 -13.25 -9.25
N THR A 201 2.77 -12.49 -8.18
CA THR A 201 3.74 -11.53 -7.64
C THR A 201 4.59 -12.16 -6.52
N ALA A 202 5.55 -11.40 -5.98
CA ALA A 202 6.24 -11.76 -4.74
C ALA A 202 5.53 -11.30 -3.45
N GLY A 203 4.42 -10.55 -3.57
CA GLY A 203 3.69 -9.96 -2.44
C GLY A 203 2.87 -8.72 -2.81
N CYS A 204 3.08 -8.15 -3.98
CA CYS A 204 2.26 -7.08 -4.54
C CYS A 204 0.88 -7.58 -5.02
N THR A 205 0.01 -6.65 -5.40
CA THR A 205 -1.20 -6.92 -6.20
C THR A 205 -0.99 -6.39 -7.61
N ALA A 206 -1.24 -7.21 -8.62
CA ALA A 206 -0.99 -6.84 -10.01
C ALA A 206 -2.24 -6.97 -10.88
N MET A 207 -2.39 -6.07 -11.85
CA MET A 207 -3.62 -5.92 -12.64
C MET A 207 -3.32 -5.37 -14.05
N PRO A 208 -4.28 -5.35 -14.99
CA PRO A 208 -4.03 -4.79 -16.31
C PRO A 208 -3.90 -3.26 -16.27
N GLU A 209 -3.16 -2.68 -17.22
CA GLU A 209 -2.90 -1.23 -17.25
C GLU A 209 -4.19 -0.40 -17.33
N SER A 210 -5.21 -0.87 -18.04
CA SER A 210 -6.51 -0.20 -18.10
C SER A 210 -7.20 -0.11 -16.73
N ALA A 211 -7.16 -1.18 -15.94
CA ALA A 211 -7.70 -1.19 -14.58
C ALA A 211 -6.92 -0.22 -13.68
N MET A 212 -5.59 -0.27 -13.71
CA MET A 212 -4.74 0.65 -12.94
C MET A 212 -5.04 2.12 -13.29
N ARG A 213 -5.10 2.48 -14.57
CA ARG A 213 -5.44 3.85 -15.00
C ARG A 213 -6.81 4.29 -14.52
N GLY A 214 -7.81 3.41 -14.61
CA GLY A 214 -9.15 3.68 -14.09
C GLY A 214 -9.17 3.93 -12.58
N LEU A 215 -8.42 3.14 -11.81
CA LEU A 215 -8.27 3.34 -10.36
C LEU A 215 -7.63 4.70 -10.06
N LEU A 216 -6.50 5.01 -10.69
CA LEU A 216 -5.73 6.22 -10.39
C LEU A 216 -6.48 7.51 -10.74
N ALA A 217 -7.28 7.51 -11.81
CA ALA A 217 -8.15 8.63 -12.17
C ALA A 217 -9.35 8.79 -11.22
N TRP A 218 -9.82 7.69 -10.62
CA TRP A 218 -10.94 7.67 -9.68
C TRP A 218 -10.54 8.05 -8.25
N LEU A 219 -9.36 7.63 -7.79
CA LEU A 219 -8.87 7.86 -6.42
C LEU A 219 -8.67 9.35 -6.12
N LYS A 220 -9.08 9.75 -4.91
CA LYS A 220 -9.03 11.12 -4.41
C LYS A 220 -8.38 11.17 -3.03
N PRO A 221 -7.29 11.91 -2.82
CA PRO A 221 -6.63 11.94 -1.52
C PRO A 221 -7.54 12.48 -0.41
N GLU A 222 -8.44 13.43 -0.73
CA GLU A 222 -9.41 14.00 0.20
C GLU A 222 -10.46 13.00 0.72
N ASP A 223 -10.68 11.90 -0.02
CA ASP A 223 -11.60 10.82 0.35
C ASP A 223 -10.92 9.73 1.19
N GLN A 224 -9.62 9.91 1.50
CA GLN A 224 -8.83 9.03 2.36
C GLN A 224 -8.92 7.55 1.93
N PRO A 225 -8.55 7.22 0.68
CA PRO A 225 -8.81 5.90 0.13
C PRO A 225 -8.02 4.80 0.85
N VAL A 226 -8.66 3.63 0.97
CA VAL A 226 -8.04 2.44 1.56
C VAL A 226 -7.99 1.29 0.58
N PHE A 227 -6.91 0.51 0.68
CA PHE A 227 -6.77 -0.79 0.02
C PHE A 227 -7.06 -1.89 1.04
N VAL A 228 -7.94 -2.82 0.69
CA VAL A 228 -8.32 -3.95 1.53
C VAL A 228 -8.09 -5.22 0.74
N LEU A 229 -7.33 -6.16 1.31
CA LEU A 229 -7.19 -7.51 0.75
C LEU A 229 -7.59 -8.51 1.82
N LEU A 230 -8.55 -9.40 1.50
CA LEU A 230 -9.03 -10.41 2.42
C LEU A 230 -9.32 -11.73 1.69
N PRO A 231 -8.84 -12.87 2.19
CA PRO A 231 -9.38 -14.17 1.80
C PRO A 231 -10.88 -14.28 2.12
N GLN A 232 -11.61 -15.07 1.34
CA GLN A 232 -13.07 -15.10 1.40
C GLN A 232 -13.62 -15.39 2.81
N ASP A 233 -13.03 -16.33 3.54
CA ASP A 233 -13.48 -16.65 4.90
C ASP A 233 -13.18 -15.54 5.91
N ALA A 234 -12.03 -14.87 5.77
CA ALA A 234 -11.70 -13.71 6.59
C ALA A 234 -12.65 -12.54 6.30
N TYR A 235 -12.96 -12.30 5.02
CA TYR A 235 -13.95 -11.31 4.61
C TYR A 235 -15.32 -11.60 5.22
N ARG A 236 -15.82 -12.84 5.15
CA ARG A 236 -17.12 -13.23 5.75
C ARG A 236 -17.14 -13.01 7.25
N ARG A 237 -16.08 -13.40 7.96
CA ARG A 237 -15.95 -13.25 9.42
C ARG A 237 -15.94 -11.78 9.84
N LEU A 238 -15.25 -10.93 9.09
CA LEU A 238 -15.00 -9.54 9.46
C LEU A 238 -16.00 -8.54 8.87
N ALA A 239 -16.80 -8.93 7.88
CA ALA A 239 -17.68 -8.02 7.13
C ALA A 239 -18.56 -7.15 8.04
N ALA A 240 -19.17 -7.73 9.07
CA ALA A 240 -20.04 -7.01 10.00
C ALA A 240 -19.24 -6.05 10.89
N THR A 241 -18.18 -6.53 11.56
CA THR A 241 -17.41 -5.72 12.52
C THR A 241 -16.61 -4.62 11.84
N TRP A 242 -16.16 -4.86 10.61
CA TRP A 242 -15.40 -3.89 9.81
C TRP A 242 -16.31 -3.02 8.94
N HIS A 243 -17.63 -3.24 8.92
CA HIS A 243 -18.58 -2.52 8.06
C HIS A 243 -18.15 -2.54 6.57
N LEU A 244 -17.77 -3.73 6.09
CA LEU A 244 -17.33 -3.91 4.70
C LEU A 244 -18.53 -3.83 3.73
N PRO A 245 -18.29 -3.43 2.46
CA PRO A 245 -19.32 -3.47 1.43
C PRO A 245 -19.89 -4.88 1.26
N VAL A 246 -21.17 -5.02 0.91
CA VAL A 246 -21.77 -6.34 0.64
C VAL A 246 -21.20 -6.93 -0.66
N TRP A 247 -20.68 -8.16 -0.57
CA TRP A 247 -20.15 -8.90 -1.71
C TRP A 247 -21.22 -9.16 -2.78
N GLY A 248 -20.85 -9.04 -4.06
CA GLY A 248 -21.68 -9.48 -5.18
C GLY A 248 -22.70 -8.48 -5.73
N LYS A 249 -22.83 -7.27 -5.17
CA LYS A 249 -23.58 -6.18 -5.81
C LYS A 249 -22.63 -5.30 -6.62
N GLN A 250 -22.62 -5.47 -7.93
CA GLN A 250 -22.07 -4.50 -8.87
C GLN A 250 -23.16 -4.08 -9.86
N PRO A 251 -23.13 -2.83 -10.36
CA PRO A 251 -24.02 -2.38 -11.42
C PRO A 251 -23.77 -3.14 -12.73
#